data_AF-E3I297-F1
#
_entry.id   AF-E3I297-F1
#
_cell.length_a   1.000
_cell.length_b   1.000
_cell.length_c   1.000
_cell.angle_alpha   90.00
_cell.angle_beta   90.00
_cell.angle_gamma   90.00
#
_symmetry.space_group_name_H-M   'P 1'
#
loop_
_entity.id
_entity.type
_entity.pdbx_description
1 polymer ?
#
loop_
_entity_poly.entity_id
_entity_poly.type
_entity_poly.pdbx_seq_one_letter_code
_entity_poly.pdbx_strand_id
1 'polypeptide(L)'
;MGDQIAYCRSVATPIHFDDARGAERRPQNDGRTVPTVINDSEIRKAFASVEASPALVLAVSGGPDSMALMHLARRWATLASRQAATITVATVDHGLRPESAEEATFVKAHARALGFEHVTLVWSGEKPSAGLQAAARRARYALLTAQARVNGASLLTAHTRDDQAETLIMRLSRGSGVDGLSAIAPVSGRDGVRLVRPLLGFSKTRLTAYLRARHVPFVRDPSNENTAFERVRLRLAMKALANAGVSKAALALSAARLGRSRAALDEAAERFLDGFFRVSPLAHGEIDREAFDALPDEIALRVLARVLPLVGGRAEPPRMMRLERLLENLRSRNSEATLGGSLMIAAAGRLSFYREPGRMKPEPLFLEPRVAVLWDRRFLVSAPTAAACEGQVRPLGEPGWTAWRKERKQLGLSAEANRLAALATPALWRVDKLLAAPVISGEGYASAVPSVTAKLAPPLARFLTRLPNTTSSALGKDTPIPYL
;
A
#
# COMPACT_ATOMS: atom_id res chain seq x y z
N MET A 1 10.39 3.04 -59.44
CA MET A 1 10.27 4.49 -59.25
C MET A 1 9.70 4.67 -57.85
N GLY A 2 10.47 4.77 -56.76
CA GLY A 2 11.62 5.64 -56.51
C GLY A 2 11.12 7.08 -56.33
N ASP A 3 11.39 7.84 -55.27
CA ASP A 3 12.06 7.66 -53.98
C ASP A 3 11.87 8.98 -53.18
N GLN A 4 12.12 8.98 -51.86
CA GLN A 4 12.56 10.11 -51.00
C GLN A 4 11.62 11.19 -50.39
N ILE A 5 11.29 10.99 -49.10
CA ILE A 5 11.78 11.68 -47.87
C ILE A 5 12.03 13.21 -47.87
N ALA A 6 11.41 13.94 -46.91
CA ALA A 6 12.07 14.98 -46.08
C ALA A 6 11.24 15.38 -44.82
N TYR A 7 11.95 15.84 -43.79
CA TYR A 7 11.65 15.79 -42.35
C TYR A 7 11.56 17.21 -41.72
N CYS A 8 10.83 17.35 -40.60
CA CYS A 8 10.90 18.38 -39.54
C CYS A 8 10.76 19.90 -39.83
N ARG A 9 9.90 20.58 -39.04
CA ARG A 9 10.36 21.46 -37.93
C ARG A 9 9.22 21.93 -37.01
N SER A 10 9.53 21.84 -35.72
CA SER A 10 8.87 22.44 -34.57
C SER A 10 8.79 23.97 -34.68
N VAL A 11 7.69 24.56 -34.24
CA VAL A 11 7.63 25.99 -33.88
C VAL A 11 7.30 26.07 -32.40
N ALA A 12 8.34 26.23 -31.59
CA ALA A 12 8.22 26.65 -30.20
C ALA A 12 8.11 28.19 -30.20
N THR A 13 7.02 28.71 -29.66
CA THR A 13 6.85 30.15 -29.45
C THR A 13 7.71 30.58 -28.25
N PRO A 14 8.57 31.61 -28.36
CA PRO A 14 9.33 32.10 -27.22
C PRO A 14 8.42 32.92 -26.29
N ILE A 15 8.41 32.55 -25.01
CA ILE A 15 7.84 33.36 -23.95
C ILE A 15 8.86 34.44 -23.58
N HIS A 16 8.58 35.68 -23.97
CA HIS A 16 9.33 36.85 -23.52
C HIS A 16 9.12 37.05 -22.02
N PHE A 17 10.21 37.02 -21.24
CA PHE A 17 10.22 37.59 -19.89
C PHE A 17 10.51 39.08 -20.01
N ASP A 18 9.47 39.89 -19.79
CA ASP A 18 9.63 41.34 -19.69
C ASP A 18 10.16 41.72 -18.31
N ASP A 19 11.13 42.63 -18.36
CA ASP A 19 12.01 43.08 -17.30
C ASP A 19 11.30 44.14 -16.43
N ALA A 20 10.67 43.71 -15.34
CA ALA A 20 10.02 44.62 -14.39
C ALA A 20 11.00 45.05 -13.29
N ARG A 21 11.68 46.17 -13.56
CA ARG A 21 12.43 46.95 -12.57
C ARG A 21 11.50 47.49 -11.46
N GLY A 22 11.93 47.30 -10.21
CA GLY A 22 11.85 48.31 -9.16
C GLY A 22 10.51 48.54 -8.45
N ALA A 23 10.22 47.72 -7.45
CA ALA A 23 9.57 48.19 -6.22
C ALA A 23 10.03 47.30 -5.05
N GLU A 24 11.00 47.79 -4.28
CA GLU A 24 11.42 47.20 -3.00
C GLU A 24 10.22 47.13 -2.03
N ARG A 25 9.49 46.00 -2.06
CA ARG A 25 8.60 45.66 -0.95
C ARG A 25 9.44 45.10 0.18
N ARG A 26 9.80 45.99 1.12
CA ARG A 26 10.28 45.61 2.45
C ARG A 26 9.36 44.51 3.02
N PRO A 27 9.88 43.48 3.70
CA PRO A 27 9.04 42.47 4.33
C PRO A 27 8.23 43.16 5.43
N GLN A 28 6.94 43.38 5.16
CA GLN A 28 5.98 43.71 6.20
C GLN A 28 5.89 42.48 7.09
N ASN A 29 6.52 42.61 8.27
CA ASN A 29 6.38 41.70 9.38
C ASN A 29 4.92 41.81 9.86
N ASP A 30 4.02 41.00 9.27
CA ASP A 30 2.65 40.92 9.75
C ASP A 30 2.68 40.19 11.10
N GLY A 31 2.60 40.96 12.19
CA GLY A 31 2.47 40.47 13.56
C GLY A 31 1.16 39.70 13.81
N ARG A 32 0.77 38.79 12.90
CA ARG A 32 -0.33 37.86 13.10
C ARG A 32 0.11 36.85 14.15
N THR A 33 -0.34 37.10 15.38
CA THR A 33 -0.40 36.12 16.46
C THR A 33 -0.83 34.77 15.89
N VAL A 34 0.08 33.79 15.87
CA VAL A 34 -0.26 32.40 15.52
C VAL A 34 -1.41 32.00 16.43
N PRO A 35 -2.59 31.60 15.92
CA PRO A 35 -3.69 31.19 16.79
C PRO A 35 -3.23 30.03 17.67
N THR A 36 -2.95 30.33 18.94
CA THR A 36 -2.41 29.38 19.93
C THR A 36 -3.47 28.37 20.36
N VAL A 37 -4.75 28.69 20.14
CA VAL A 37 -5.87 27.83 20.48
C VAL A 37 -6.17 26.90 19.31
N ILE A 38 -6.05 25.59 19.56
CA ILE A 38 -6.66 24.55 18.73
C ILE A 38 -8.11 24.42 19.22
N ASN A 39 -9.09 24.68 18.34
CA ASN A 39 -10.50 24.69 18.73
C ASN A 39 -11.19 23.34 18.48
N ASP A 40 -12.39 23.17 19.03
CA ASP A 40 -13.15 21.91 18.96
C ASP A 40 -13.55 21.52 17.53
N SER A 41 -13.77 22.48 16.63
CA SER A 41 -14.05 22.21 15.22
C SER A 41 -12.84 21.61 14.50
N GLU A 42 -11.65 22.13 14.78
CA GLU A 42 -10.41 21.60 14.23
C GLU A 42 -10.12 20.19 14.75
N ILE A 43 -10.42 19.95 16.04
CA ILE A 43 -10.28 18.63 16.66
C ILE A 43 -11.23 17.63 16.01
N ARG A 44 -12.53 17.97 15.86
CA ARG A 44 -13.50 17.11 15.17
C ARG A 44 -13.03 16.77 13.75
N LYS A 45 -12.60 17.77 12.98
CA LYS A 45 -12.11 17.56 11.61
C LYS A 45 -10.87 16.65 11.56
N ALA A 46 -9.94 16.82 12.49
CA ALA A 46 -8.70 16.04 12.54
C ALA A 46 -8.94 14.56 12.82
N PHE A 47 -9.95 14.24 13.63
CA PHE A 47 -10.28 12.87 14.05
C PHE A 47 -11.48 12.26 13.31
N ALA A 48 -12.08 12.97 12.33
CA ALA A 48 -13.22 12.47 11.55
C ALA A 48 -12.94 11.09 10.90
N SER A 49 -11.70 10.85 10.45
CA SER A 49 -11.33 9.57 9.85
C SER A 49 -11.39 8.38 10.82
N VAL A 50 -11.49 8.56 12.13
CA VAL A 50 -11.52 7.47 13.13
C VAL A 50 -12.83 7.35 13.88
N GLU A 51 -13.87 8.08 13.46
CA GLU A 51 -15.19 8.07 14.09
C GLU A 51 -15.84 6.68 14.04
N ALA A 52 -15.77 6.02 12.89
CA ALA A 52 -16.27 4.66 12.71
C ALA A 52 -15.33 3.55 13.24
N SER A 53 -14.16 3.89 13.79
CA SER A 53 -13.23 2.89 14.30
C SER A 53 -13.71 2.34 15.66
N PRO A 54 -13.84 1.02 15.84
CA PRO A 54 -14.35 0.45 17.10
C PRO A 54 -13.40 0.72 18.27
N ALA A 55 -12.09 0.63 18.03
CA ALA A 55 -11.04 0.94 19.00
C ALA A 55 -9.90 1.74 18.37
N LEU A 56 -9.13 2.46 19.19
CA LEU A 56 -7.96 3.25 18.78
C LEU A 56 -6.72 2.84 19.58
N VAL A 57 -5.57 2.80 18.90
CA VAL A 57 -4.25 2.74 19.54
C VAL A 57 -3.49 4.02 19.21
N LEU A 58 -3.09 4.78 20.22
CA LEU A 58 -2.28 6.00 20.06
C LEU A 58 -0.81 5.66 20.26
N ALA A 59 0.03 5.87 19.23
CA ALA A 59 1.47 5.71 19.37
C ALA A 59 2.10 6.93 20.03
N VAL A 60 2.45 6.82 21.32
CA VAL A 60 2.95 7.94 22.14
C VAL A 60 4.36 7.66 22.64
N SER A 61 5.30 8.55 22.30
CA SER A 61 6.72 8.40 22.66
C SER A 61 7.20 9.43 23.69
N GLY A 62 6.30 10.16 24.35
CA GLY A 62 6.65 11.19 25.34
C GLY A 62 7.08 12.54 24.76
N GLY A 63 7.43 12.57 23.46
CA GLY A 63 7.74 13.81 22.74
C GLY A 63 6.51 14.70 22.49
N PRO A 64 6.72 15.99 22.18
CA PRO A 64 5.66 17.00 22.12
C PRO A 64 4.53 16.66 21.16
N ASP A 65 4.85 16.24 19.93
CA ASP A 65 3.82 15.93 18.93
C ASP A 65 2.92 14.77 19.39
N SER A 66 3.52 13.76 20.02
CA SER A 66 2.80 12.57 20.48
C SER A 66 2.01 12.79 21.76
N MET A 67 2.49 13.65 22.66
CA MET A 67 1.71 14.12 23.81
C MET A 67 0.54 14.96 23.34
N ALA A 68 0.73 15.84 22.35
CA ALA A 68 -0.37 16.61 21.76
C ALA A 68 -1.43 15.69 21.12
N LEU A 69 -1.02 14.64 20.41
CA LEU A 69 -1.95 13.63 19.88
C LEU A 69 -2.82 13.03 20.99
N MET A 70 -2.20 12.62 22.11
CA MET A 70 -2.90 12.01 23.24
C MET A 70 -3.93 12.96 23.86
N HIS A 71 -3.54 14.21 24.13
CA HIS A 71 -4.45 15.19 24.73
C HIS A 71 -5.56 15.64 23.78
N LEU A 72 -5.26 15.79 22.48
CA LEU A 72 -6.28 16.11 21.47
C LEU A 72 -7.25 14.94 21.28
N ALA A 73 -6.77 13.69 21.32
CA ALA A 73 -7.62 12.50 21.29
C ALA A 73 -8.56 12.45 22.50
N ARG A 74 -8.09 12.82 23.70
CA ARG A 74 -8.96 12.92 24.89
C ARG A 74 -10.05 13.96 24.73
N ARG A 75 -9.70 15.15 24.23
CA ARG A 75 -10.68 16.21 23.95
C ARG A 75 -11.69 15.76 22.91
N TRP A 76 -11.23 15.14 21.82
CA TRP A 76 -12.10 14.56 20.80
C TRP A 76 -13.05 13.51 21.37
N ALA A 77 -12.55 12.58 22.18
CA ALA A 77 -13.38 11.54 22.80
C ALA A 77 -14.50 12.14 23.65
N THR A 78 -14.23 13.21 24.41
CA THR A 78 -15.28 13.97 25.12
C THR A 78 -16.30 14.58 24.16
N LEU A 79 -15.85 15.21 23.08
CA LEU A 79 -16.72 15.88 22.10
C LEU A 79 -17.61 14.90 21.33
N ALA A 80 -17.14 13.67 21.14
CA ALA A 80 -17.82 12.60 20.41
C ALA A 80 -18.60 11.64 21.34
N SER A 81 -18.71 11.95 22.64
CA SER A 81 -19.31 11.06 23.65
C SER A 81 -18.73 9.63 23.63
N ARG A 82 -17.46 9.50 23.24
CA ARG A 82 -16.77 8.22 23.10
C ARG A 82 -16.14 7.82 24.43
N GLN A 83 -16.32 6.57 24.82
CA GLN A 83 -15.71 6.03 26.04
C GLN A 83 -14.18 5.97 25.89
N ALA A 84 -13.46 6.52 26.87
CA ALA A 84 -12.00 6.54 26.88
C ALA A 84 -11.38 5.13 26.88
N ALA A 85 -12.06 4.13 27.45
CA ALA A 85 -11.63 2.72 27.48
C ALA A 85 -11.44 2.11 26.07
N THR A 86 -12.05 2.71 25.04
CA THR A 86 -11.88 2.29 23.64
C THR A 86 -10.62 2.88 22.99
N ILE A 87 -9.78 3.57 23.76
CA ILE A 87 -8.53 4.21 23.33
C ILE A 87 -7.40 3.70 24.22
N THR A 88 -6.45 3.00 23.61
CA THR A 88 -5.23 2.53 24.27
C THR A 88 -4.05 3.39 23.85
N VAL A 89 -3.24 3.83 24.82
CA VAL A 89 -1.96 4.49 24.56
C VAL A 89 -0.86 3.43 24.53
N ALA A 90 -0.11 3.37 23.44
CA ALA A 90 1.01 2.45 23.27
C ALA A 90 2.32 3.21 23.17
N THR A 91 3.28 2.86 24.03
CA THR A 91 4.66 3.38 23.99
C THR A 91 5.61 2.25 23.62
N VAL A 92 6.49 2.49 22.63
CA VAL A 92 7.52 1.51 22.28
C VAL A 92 8.79 1.84 23.04
N ASP A 93 9.20 0.95 23.92
CA ASP A 93 10.51 0.97 24.55
C ASP A 93 11.50 0.23 23.65
N HIS A 94 12.46 0.97 23.08
CA HIS A 94 13.47 0.40 22.22
C HIS A 94 14.63 -0.25 22.99
N GLY A 95 14.72 -0.03 24.30
CA GLY A 95 15.83 -0.47 25.15
C GLY A 95 17.19 0.04 24.67
N LEU A 96 17.24 1.13 23.91
CA LEU A 96 18.48 1.68 23.35
C LEU A 96 19.24 2.55 24.34
N ARG A 97 18.53 3.09 25.33
CA ARG A 97 19.07 3.93 26.38
C ARG A 97 18.27 3.72 27.68
N PRO A 98 18.89 3.88 28.86
CA PRO A 98 18.20 3.72 30.14
C PRO A 98 16.95 4.60 30.28
N GLU A 99 16.99 5.82 29.74
CA GLU A 99 15.91 6.81 29.82
C GLU A 99 14.65 6.38 29.07
N SER A 100 14.74 5.39 28.16
CA SER A 100 13.60 4.87 27.40
C SER A 100 12.52 4.26 28.31
N ALA A 101 12.94 3.62 29.41
CA ALA A 101 12.03 3.05 30.41
C ALA A 101 11.36 4.15 31.26
N GLU A 102 12.10 5.20 31.60
CA GLU A 102 11.58 6.37 32.32
C GLU A 102 10.58 7.13 31.47
N GLU A 103 10.85 7.31 30.18
CA GLU A 103 9.92 7.93 29.21
C GLU A 103 8.63 7.12 29.07
N ALA A 104 8.71 5.79 29.03
CA ALA A 104 7.53 4.93 29.01
C ALA A 104 6.69 5.06 30.29
N THR A 105 7.36 5.14 31.45
CA THR A 105 6.70 5.36 32.76
C THR A 105 6.03 6.75 32.82
N PHE A 106 6.71 7.78 32.31
CA PHE A 106 6.18 9.12 32.18
C PHE A 106 4.90 9.14 31.32
N VAL A 107 4.92 8.51 30.14
CA VAL A 107 3.72 8.45 29.28
C VAL A 107 2.60 7.67 29.95
N LYS A 108 2.90 6.56 30.63
CA LYS A 108 1.92 5.75 31.36
C LYS A 108 1.15 6.57 32.39
N ALA A 109 1.86 7.37 33.20
CA ALA A 109 1.24 8.23 34.20
C ALA A 109 0.26 9.23 33.57
N HIS A 110 0.67 9.88 32.46
CA HIS A 110 -0.16 10.86 31.76
C HIS A 110 -1.36 10.24 31.04
N ALA A 111 -1.19 9.06 30.45
CA ALA A 111 -2.30 8.32 29.84
C ALA A 111 -3.37 7.97 30.89
N ARG A 112 -2.95 7.45 32.04
CA ARG A 112 -3.87 7.11 33.15
C ARG A 112 -4.58 8.33 33.71
N ALA A 113 -3.89 9.46 33.87
CA ALA A 113 -4.51 10.72 34.30
C ALA A 113 -5.60 11.21 33.35
N LEU A 114 -5.54 10.85 32.07
CA LEU A 114 -6.57 11.15 31.07
C LEU A 114 -7.68 10.08 31.00
N GLY A 115 -7.57 8.99 31.77
CA GLY A 115 -8.49 7.86 31.77
C GLY A 115 -8.26 6.86 30.62
N PHE A 116 -7.05 6.82 30.05
CA PHE A 116 -6.68 5.84 29.03
C PHE A 116 -5.96 4.64 29.61
N GLU A 117 -6.20 3.48 29.01
CA GLU A 117 -5.33 2.32 29.17
C GLU A 117 -3.97 2.58 28.53
N HIS A 118 -2.90 2.04 29.13
CA HIS A 118 -1.54 2.19 28.64
C HIS A 118 -0.82 0.84 28.54
N VAL A 119 -0.12 0.64 27.42
CA VAL A 119 0.73 -0.52 27.20
C VAL A 119 2.15 -0.08 26.78
N THR A 120 3.15 -0.65 27.45
CA THR A 120 4.56 -0.55 27.02
C THR A 120 4.90 -1.75 26.16
N LEU A 121 5.32 -1.51 24.93
CA LEU A 121 5.74 -2.52 23.97
C LEU A 121 7.27 -2.53 23.89
N VAL A 122 7.90 -3.62 24.28
CA VAL A 122 9.37 -3.70 24.36
C VAL A 122 9.92 -4.31 23.06
N TRP A 123 10.91 -3.65 22.45
CA TRP A 123 11.68 -4.26 21.36
C TRP A 123 12.71 -5.23 21.95
N SER A 124 12.39 -6.52 21.91
CA SER A 124 13.28 -7.61 22.28
C SER A 124 14.13 -8.09 21.10
N GLY A 125 15.29 -8.70 21.41
CA GLY A 125 16.19 -9.31 20.43
C GLY A 125 17.47 -8.51 20.16
N GLU A 126 18.36 -9.13 19.38
CA GLU A 126 19.65 -8.54 19.02
C GLU A 126 19.45 -7.32 18.10
N LYS A 127 20.16 -6.24 18.42
CA LYS A 127 20.06 -4.97 17.70
C LYS A 127 21.18 -4.90 16.67
N PRO A 128 20.87 -4.64 15.39
CA PRO A 128 21.89 -4.65 14.36
C PRO A 128 22.89 -3.50 14.60
N SER A 129 24.17 -3.81 14.42
CA SER A 129 25.27 -2.83 14.53
C SER A 129 25.19 -1.74 13.45
N ALA A 130 24.65 -2.05 12.27
CA ALA A 130 24.42 -1.12 11.17
C ALA A 130 22.91 -0.94 10.88
N GLY A 131 22.52 0.26 10.48
CA GLY A 131 21.12 0.54 10.10
C GLY A 131 20.15 0.54 11.28
N LEU A 132 20.64 0.76 12.50
CA LEU A 132 19.88 0.72 13.74
C LEU A 132 18.60 1.57 13.69
N GLN A 133 18.64 2.77 13.11
CA GLN A 133 17.45 3.63 12.98
C GLN A 133 16.35 3.00 12.10
N ALA A 134 16.73 2.36 10.99
CA ALA A 134 15.79 1.68 10.11
C ALA A 134 15.22 0.42 10.80
N ALA A 135 16.06 -0.32 11.53
CA ALA A 135 15.64 -1.48 12.31
C ALA A 135 14.68 -1.09 13.45
N ALA A 136 15.02 -0.07 14.23
CA ALA A 136 14.16 0.48 15.28
C ALA A 136 12.82 0.96 14.73
N ARG A 137 12.82 1.63 13.57
CA ARG A 137 11.57 2.03 12.89
C ARG A 137 10.73 0.81 12.48
N ARG A 138 11.33 -0.24 11.94
CA ARG A 138 10.61 -1.49 11.60
C ARG A 138 10.03 -2.15 12.84
N ALA A 139 10.83 -2.32 13.89
CA ALA A 139 10.40 -2.90 15.16
C ALA A 139 9.25 -2.10 15.79
N ARG A 140 9.35 -0.77 15.81
CA ARG A 140 8.28 0.12 16.30
C ARG A 140 6.95 -0.16 15.61
N TYR A 141 6.94 -0.19 14.28
CA TYR A 141 5.69 -0.43 13.55
C TYR A 141 5.20 -1.87 13.69
N ALA A 142 6.09 -2.86 13.74
CA ALA A 142 5.70 -4.25 13.97
C ALA A 142 4.97 -4.42 15.32
N LEU A 143 5.53 -3.86 16.40
CA LEU A 143 4.94 -3.88 17.73
C LEU A 143 3.59 -3.13 17.76
N LEU A 144 3.55 -1.90 17.24
CA LEU A 144 2.32 -1.09 17.25
C LEU A 144 1.20 -1.69 16.40
N THR A 145 1.53 -2.27 15.24
CA THR A 145 0.53 -2.92 14.39
C THR A 145 0.05 -4.23 15.01
N ALA A 146 0.93 -5.01 15.64
CA ALA A 146 0.52 -6.19 16.41
C ALA A 146 -0.49 -5.82 17.51
N GLN A 147 -0.18 -4.80 18.32
CA GLN A 147 -1.09 -4.31 19.35
C GLN A 147 -2.44 -3.83 18.78
N ALA A 148 -2.41 -3.09 17.67
CA ALA A 148 -3.62 -2.61 17.03
C ALA A 148 -4.48 -3.75 16.47
N ARG A 149 -3.89 -4.82 15.92
CA ARG A 149 -4.64 -5.99 15.45
C ARG A 149 -5.35 -6.72 16.58
N VAL A 150 -4.66 -6.96 17.69
CA VAL A 150 -5.24 -7.62 18.88
C VAL A 150 -6.49 -6.87 19.35
N ASN A 151 -6.48 -5.54 19.26
CA ASN A 151 -7.59 -4.70 19.70
C ASN A 151 -8.64 -4.42 18.61
N GLY A 152 -8.48 -4.95 17.39
CA GLY A 152 -9.32 -4.55 16.24
C GLY A 152 -9.29 -3.03 15.98
N ALA A 153 -8.18 -2.38 16.33
CA ALA A 153 -8.07 -0.93 16.45
C ALA A 153 -7.42 -0.25 15.23
N SER A 154 -7.77 1.02 15.02
CA SER A 154 -6.98 1.90 14.15
C SER A 154 -5.76 2.45 14.91
N LEU A 155 -4.59 2.44 14.27
CA LEU A 155 -3.35 2.97 14.84
C LEU A 155 -3.18 4.45 14.48
N LEU A 156 -2.97 5.32 15.47
CA LEU A 156 -2.77 6.75 15.28
C LEU A 156 -1.33 7.16 15.56
N THR A 157 -0.78 8.02 14.70
CA THR A 157 0.59 8.56 14.87
C THR A 157 0.61 10.07 14.73
N ALA A 158 1.56 10.71 15.42
CA ALA A 158 1.64 12.16 15.56
C ALA A 158 2.43 12.86 14.43
N HIS A 159 2.26 12.43 13.18
CA HIS A 159 2.86 13.14 12.06
C HIS A 159 2.14 14.48 11.83
N THR A 160 2.92 15.52 11.59
CA THR A 160 2.52 16.93 11.59
C THR A 160 2.62 17.56 10.20
N ARG A 161 2.18 18.82 10.09
CA ARG A 161 2.35 19.64 8.89
C ARG A 161 3.83 19.86 8.53
N ASP A 162 4.69 19.95 9.54
CA ASP A 162 6.13 20.08 9.33
C ASP A 162 6.70 18.81 8.69
N ASP A 163 6.24 17.63 9.12
CA ASP A 163 6.67 16.35 8.54
C ASP A 163 6.17 16.19 7.09
N GLN A 164 5.04 16.79 6.72
CA GLN A 164 4.56 16.88 5.33
C GLN A 164 5.52 17.68 4.45
N ALA A 165 5.89 18.89 4.89
CA ALA A 165 6.80 19.75 4.16
C ALA A 165 8.18 19.08 3.98
N GLU A 166 8.70 18.49 5.06
CA GLU A 166 9.94 17.72 5.04
C GLU A 166 9.89 16.55 4.05
N THR A 167 8.81 15.77 4.07
CA THR A 167 8.63 14.62 3.18
C THR A 167 8.48 15.04 1.72
N LEU A 168 7.76 16.15 1.44
CA LEU A 168 7.61 16.68 0.09
C LEU A 168 8.98 17.05 -0.50
N ILE A 169 9.78 17.84 0.21
CA ILE A 169 11.09 18.29 -0.29
C ILE A 169 12.04 17.11 -0.47
N MET A 170 12.07 16.16 0.47
CA MET A 170 12.88 14.95 0.35
C MET A 170 12.49 14.10 -0.88
N ARG A 171 11.21 14.03 -1.23
CA ARG A 171 10.75 13.26 -2.39
C ARG A 171 10.92 14.02 -3.70
N LEU A 172 10.79 15.35 -3.66
CA LEU A 172 11.10 16.23 -4.78
C LEU A 172 12.58 16.11 -5.18
N SER A 173 13.51 16.11 -4.23
CA SER A 173 14.94 15.93 -4.50
C SER A 173 15.30 14.56 -5.08
N ARG A 174 14.36 13.61 -5.11
CA ARG A 174 14.51 12.27 -5.70
C ARG A 174 13.78 12.13 -7.04
N GLY A 175 13.25 13.22 -7.60
CA GLY A 175 12.50 13.20 -8.86
C GLY A 175 11.18 12.43 -8.77
N SER A 176 10.52 12.44 -7.61
CA SER A 176 9.26 11.71 -7.46
C SER A 176 8.13 12.36 -8.25
N GLY A 177 7.28 11.55 -8.88
CA GLY A 177 5.99 11.99 -9.44
C GLY A 177 4.90 12.20 -8.38
N VAL A 178 3.65 12.36 -8.83
CA VAL A 178 2.48 12.67 -7.99
C VAL A 178 2.32 11.74 -6.79
N ASP A 179 2.60 10.44 -6.94
CA ASP A 179 2.49 9.46 -5.85
C ASP A 179 3.45 9.75 -4.70
N GLY A 180 4.68 10.15 -5.04
CA GLY A 180 5.67 10.56 -4.05
C GLY A 180 5.40 11.97 -3.53
N LEU A 181 5.12 12.94 -4.39
CA LEU A 181 4.92 14.33 -3.97
C LEU A 181 3.64 14.56 -3.15
N SER A 182 2.69 13.61 -3.15
CA SER A 182 1.58 13.56 -2.20
C SER A 182 2.02 13.38 -0.72
N ALA A 183 3.33 13.20 -0.48
CA ALA A 183 3.97 13.10 0.82
C ALA A 183 3.31 12.05 1.74
N ILE A 184 2.84 12.44 2.92
CA ILE A 184 2.30 11.50 3.91
C ILE A 184 0.78 11.39 3.76
N ALA A 185 0.25 10.20 3.45
CA ALA A 185 -1.20 10.00 3.37
C ALA A 185 -1.86 10.16 4.76
N PRO A 186 -3.03 10.82 4.88
CA PRO A 186 -3.76 10.92 6.15
C PRO A 186 -4.21 9.57 6.71
N VAL A 187 -4.61 8.66 5.82
CA VAL A 187 -5.00 7.29 6.12
C VAL A 187 -4.22 6.36 5.19
N SER A 188 -3.68 5.27 5.72
CA SER A 188 -2.97 4.25 4.95
C SER A 188 -3.13 2.88 5.60
N GLY A 189 -3.07 1.79 4.84
CA GLY A 189 -2.89 0.45 5.39
C GLY A 189 -1.44 0.17 5.74
N ARG A 190 -1.19 -0.50 6.86
CA ARG A 190 0.13 -1.04 7.20
C ARG A 190 -0.05 -2.34 7.96
N ASP A 191 0.54 -3.41 7.45
CA ASP A 191 0.53 -4.71 8.12
C ASP A 191 -0.93 -5.13 8.47
N GLY A 192 -1.89 -4.92 7.57
CA GLY A 192 -3.32 -5.21 7.83
C GLY A 192 -4.03 -4.29 8.83
N VAL A 193 -3.36 -3.25 9.33
CA VAL A 193 -3.91 -2.26 10.26
C VAL A 193 -4.16 -0.94 9.54
N ARG A 194 -5.27 -0.27 9.89
CA ARG A 194 -5.56 1.10 9.45
C ARG A 194 -4.73 2.09 10.25
N LEU A 195 -3.76 2.74 9.59
CA LEU A 195 -2.87 3.76 10.16
C LEU A 195 -3.36 5.16 9.80
N VAL A 196 -3.64 5.97 10.81
CA VAL A 196 -4.21 7.31 10.70
C VAL A 196 -3.27 8.37 11.28
N ARG A 197 -3.26 9.56 10.68
CA ARG A 197 -2.37 10.68 11.04
C ARG A 197 -3.18 11.97 11.22
N PRO A 198 -3.89 12.13 12.35
CA PRO A 198 -4.78 13.27 12.58
C PRO A 198 -4.07 14.62 12.55
N LEU A 199 -2.77 14.65 12.88
CA LEU A 199 -2.06 15.89 13.14
C LEU A 199 -1.44 16.56 11.91
N LEU A 200 -1.62 16.02 10.70
CA LEU A 200 -0.98 16.53 9.47
C LEU A 200 -1.39 17.98 9.13
N GLY A 201 -2.52 18.47 9.66
CA GLY A 201 -2.96 19.86 9.52
C GLY A 201 -2.31 20.85 10.50
N PHE A 202 -1.67 20.37 11.56
CA PHE A 202 -1.12 21.20 12.64
C PHE A 202 0.40 21.33 12.55
N SER A 203 0.94 22.51 12.84
CA SER A 203 2.38 22.69 12.97
C SER A 203 2.88 22.27 14.35
N LYS A 204 4.14 21.85 14.42
CA LYS A 204 4.83 21.52 15.69
C LYS A 204 4.77 22.69 16.68
N THR A 205 4.96 23.93 16.20
CA THR A 205 4.85 25.14 17.03
C THR A 205 3.47 25.27 17.68
N ARG A 206 2.40 25.01 16.92
CA ARG A 206 1.02 25.13 17.42
C ARG A 206 0.66 24.01 18.39
N LEU A 207 1.12 22.79 18.13
CA LEU A 207 0.98 21.66 19.07
C LEU A 207 1.74 21.94 20.38
N THR A 208 2.95 22.47 20.30
CA THR A 208 3.73 22.84 21.49
C THR A 208 3.07 23.97 22.28
N ALA A 209 2.53 24.99 21.59
CA ALA A 209 1.77 26.06 22.25
C ALA A 209 0.50 25.52 22.94
N TYR A 210 -0.21 24.59 22.31
CA TYR A 210 -1.36 23.92 22.88
C TYR A 210 -1.04 23.17 24.18
N LEU A 211 0.08 22.45 24.22
CA LEU A 211 0.56 21.75 25.40
C LEU A 211 0.96 22.70 26.52
N ARG A 212 1.74 23.75 26.19
CA ARG A 212 2.19 24.77 27.15
C ARG A 212 1.02 25.50 27.81
N ALA A 213 0.01 25.90 27.03
CA ALA A 213 -1.19 26.55 27.54
C ALA A 213 -1.99 25.69 28.53
N ARG A 214 -1.75 24.36 28.54
CA ARG A 214 -2.39 23.38 29.43
C ARG A 214 -1.43 22.82 30.48
N HIS A 215 -0.22 23.37 30.58
CA HIS A 215 0.82 22.89 31.49
C HIS A 215 1.12 21.39 31.34
N VAL A 216 0.99 20.86 30.12
CA VAL A 216 1.28 19.45 29.84
C VAL A 216 2.79 19.30 29.63
N PRO A 217 3.50 18.53 30.47
CA PRO A 217 4.91 18.27 30.26
C PRO A 217 5.11 17.33 29.06
N PHE A 218 6.29 17.39 28.47
CA PHE A 218 6.72 16.47 27.42
C PHE A 218 8.24 16.37 27.44
N VAL A 219 8.75 15.23 26.99
CA VAL A 219 10.18 14.97 26.98
C VAL A 219 10.80 15.55 25.70
N ARG A 220 11.94 16.23 25.84
CA ARG A 220 12.76 16.64 24.70
C ARG A 220 13.79 15.55 24.45
N ASP A 221 13.59 14.77 23.40
CA ASP A 221 14.52 13.71 23.00
C ASP A 221 15.84 14.31 22.49
N PRO A 222 16.99 14.06 23.18
CA PRO A 222 18.32 14.48 22.73
C PRO A 222 18.73 13.84 21.40
N SER A 223 18.15 12.69 21.02
CA SER A 223 18.43 12.00 19.76
C SER A 223 17.95 12.79 18.54
N ASN A 224 17.10 13.81 18.71
CA ASN A 224 16.74 14.77 17.65
C ASN A 224 17.89 15.73 17.28
N GLU A 225 18.95 15.75 18.08
CA GLU A 225 20.19 16.48 17.83
C GLU A 225 21.20 15.66 17.02
N ASN A 226 20.97 14.35 16.83
CA ASN A 226 21.85 13.53 16.00
C ASN A 226 21.66 13.86 14.50
N THR A 227 22.65 14.59 13.98
CA THR A 227 22.68 15.24 12.67
C THR A 227 23.07 14.29 11.54
N ALA A 228 22.28 13.24 11.31
CA ALA A 228 22.45 12.45 10.09
C ALA A 228 22.39 13.36 8.85
N PHE A 229 23.29 13.13 7.88
CA PHE A 229 23.51 13.99 6.70
C PHE A 229 22.22 14.42 5.98
N GLU A 230 21.23 13.53 5.86
CA GLU A 230 19.96 13.83 5.18
C GLU A 230 19.10 14.85 5.95
N ARG A 231 19.00 14.73 7.28
CA ARG A 231 18.22 15.67 8.11
C ARG A 231 18.85 17.05 8.18
N VAL A 232 20.18 17.15 8.19
CA VAL A 232 20.89 18.45 8.14
C VAL A 232 20.63 19.15 6.81
N ARG A 233 20.80 18.43 5.69
CA ARG A 233 20.52 18.96 4.35
C ARG A 233 19.08 19.45 4.24
N LEU A 234 18.13 18.69 4.77
CA LEU A 234 16.72 19.08 4.77
C LEU A 234 16.46 20.33 5.61
N ARG A 235 17.05 20.45 6.81
CA ARG A 235 16.94 21.67 7.64
C ARG A 235 17.48 22.90 6.92
N LEU A 236 18.65 22.78 6.27
CA LEU A 236 19.24 23.86 5.48
C LEU A 236 18.36 24.25 4.28
N ALA A 237 17.85 23.26 3.53
CA ALA A 237 16.94 23.50 2.42
C ALA A 237 15.65 24.20 2.88
N MET A 238 15.06 23.74 3.99
CA MET A 238 13.87 24.37 4.57
C MET A 238 14.12 25.80 5.04
N LYS A 239 15.31 26.10 5.57
CA LYS A 239 15.71 27.47 5.94
C LYS A 239 15.83 28.35 4.70
N ALA A 240 16.48 27.86 3.64
CA ALA A 240 16.61 28.60 2.38
C ALA A 240 15.24 28.87 1.75
N LEU A 241 14.34 27.88 1.73
CA LEU A 241 12.96 28.03 1.26
C LEU A 241 12.19 29.06 2.07
N ALA A 242 12.31 29.04 3.41
CA ALA A 242 11.67 30.03 4.27
C ALA A 242 12.19 31.45 3.98
N ASN A 243 13.50 31.62 3.78
CA ASN A 243 14.09 32.92 3.40
C ASN A 243 13.60 33.40 2.02
N ALA A 244 13.25 32.48 1.12
CA ALA A 244 12.64 32.78 -0.18
C ALA A 244 11.11 32.96 -0.13
N GLY A 245 10.49 33.01 1.06
CA GLY A 245 9.05 33.20 1.23
C GLY A 245 8.21 31.91 1.09
N VAL A 246 8.84 30.75 0.93
CA VAL A 246 8.14 29.46 0.82
C VAL A 246 7.91 28.88 2.21
N SER A 247 6.68 29.01 2.70
CA SER A 247 6.31 28.50 4.03
C SER A 247 6.06 26.98 4.06
N LYS A 248 6.29 26.36 5.23
CA LYS A 248 5.90 24.96 5.48
C LYS A 248 4.41 24.69 5.23
N ALA A 249 3.57 25.69 5.50
CA ALA A 249 2.13 25.60 5.25
C ALA A 249 1.81 25.52 3.76
N ALA A 250 2.48 26.33 2.92
CA ALA A 250 2.32 26.29 1.46
C ALA A 250 2.80 24.95 0.87
N LEU A 251 3.92 24.42 1.36
CA LEU A 251 4.43 23.10 0.97
C LEU A 251 3.44 21.98 1.34
N ALA A 252 2.96 21.95 2.58
CA ALA A 252 1.98 20.96 3.01
C ALA A 252 0.64 21.07 2.26
N LEU A 253 0.20 22.29 1.94
CA LEU A 253 -0.99 22.51 1.10
C LEU A 253 -0.79 21.97 -0.32
N SER A 254 0.40 22.14 -0.89
CA SER A 254 0.76 21.59 -2.21
C SER A 254 0.73 20.06 -2.19
N ALA A 255 1.34 19.44 -1.18
CA ALA A 255 1.26 17.99 -0.98
C ALA A 255 -0.19 17.48 -0.83
N ALA A 256 -1.04 18.22 -0.11
CA ALA A 256 -2.45 17.86 0.05
C ALA A 256 -3.25 18.01 -1.26
N ARG A 257 -2.94 19.01 -2.11
CA ARG A 257 -3.52 19.17 -3.45
C ARG A 257 -3.11 18.01 -4.36
N LEU A 258 -1.82 17.68 -4.38
CA LEU A 258 -1.29 16.52 -5.12
C LEU A 258 -1.91 15.21 -4.64
N GLY A 259 -2.16 15.07 -3.34
CA GLY A 259 -2.88 13.92 -2.78
C GLY A 259 -4.31 13.78 -3.32
N ARG A 260 -5.01 14.89 -3.58
CA ARG A 260 -6.34 14.85 -4.23
C ARG A 260 -6.23 14.46 -5.70
N SER A 261 -5.26 15.01 -6.43
CA SER A 261 -4.99 14.62 -7.82
C SER A 261 -4.65 13.13 -7.92
N ARG A 262 -3.81 12.62 -7.02
CA ARG A 262 -3.50 11.19 -6.90
C ARG A 262 -4.77 10.36 -6.69
N ALA A 263 -5.64 10.75 -5.77
CA ALA A 263 -6.87 10.02 -5.49
C ALA A 263 -7.78 9.92 -6.73
N ALA A 264 -7.91 11.02 -7.49
CA ALA A 264 -8.67 11.02 -8.74
C ALA A 264 -8.05 10.10 -9.82
N LEU A 265 -6.72 10.07 -9.94
CA LEU A 265 -6.01 9.15 -10.84
C LEU A 265 -6.17 7.68 -10.40
N ASP A 266 -6.12 7.43 -9.09
CA ASP A 266 -6.34 6.11 -8.51
C ASP A 266 -7.77 5.62 -8.76
N GLU A 267 -8.78 6.49 -8.64
CA GLU A 267 -10.19 6.20 -8.96
C GLU A 267 -10.39 5.91 -10.45
N ALA A 268 -9.75 6.69 -11.34
CA ALA A 268 -9.80 6.43 -12.78
C ALA A 268 -9.20 5.06 -13.14
N ALA A 269 -8.08 4.69 -12.51
CA ALA A 269 -7.47 3.38 -12.71
C ALA A 269 -8.34 2.23 -12.19
N GLU A 270 -8.96 2.36 -11.00
CA GLU A 270 -9.89 1.33 -10.50
C GLU A 270 -11.12 1.18 -11.41
N ARG A 271 -11.74 2.29 -11.83
CA ARG A 271 -12.88 2.25 -12.78
C ARG A 271 -12.51 1.53 -14.09
N PHE A 272 -11.30 1.77 -14.59
CA PHE A 272 -10.81 1.05 -15.76
C PHE A 272 -10.66 -0.45 -15.49
N LEU A 273 -10.07 -0.84 -14.35
CA LEU A 273 -9.91 -2.26 -13.99
C LEU A 273 -11.26 -2.96 -13.84
N ASP A 274 -12.23 -2.34 -13.18
CA ASP A 274 -13.58 -2.89 -13.03
C ASP A 274 -14.26 -3.10 -14.39
N GLY A 275 -14.08 -2.15 -15.32
CA GLY A 275 -14.63 -2.21 -16.67
C GLY A 275 -13.94 -3.24 -17.58
N PHE A 276 -12.61 -3.31 -17.56
CA PHE A 276 -11.81 -3.91 -18.64
C PHE A 276 -10.79 -4.96 -18.21
N PHE A 277 -10.53 -5.14 -16.91
CA PHE A 277 -9.64 -6.19 -16.42
C PHE A 277 -10.43 -7.43 -16.00
N ARG A 278 -9.97 -8.59 -16.47
CA ARG A 278 -10.61 -9.89 -16.28
C ARG A 278 -9.57 -10.91 -15.86
N VAL A 279 -9.94 -11.82 -14.97
CA VAL A 279 -9.07 -12.89 -14.47
C VAL A 279 -9.74 -14.24 -14.70
N SER A 280 -8.98 -15.18 -15.25
CA SER A 280 -9.43 -16.56 -15.42
C SER A 280 -9.37 -17.35 -14.11
N PRO A 281 -10.04 -18.51 -14.02
CA PRO A 281 -9.87 -19.44 -12.90
C PRO A 281 -8.41 -19.86 -12.66
N LEU A 282 -7.56 -19.79 -13.68
CA LEU A 282 -6.12 -20.13 -13.60
C LEU A 282 -5.25 -18.96 -13.09
N ALA A 283 -5.85 -17.86 -12.64
CA ALA A 283 -5.19 -16.65 -12.17
C ALA A 283 -4.35 -15.90 -13.23
N HIS A 284 -4.66 -16.04 -14.51
CA HIS A 284 -4.11 -15.16 -15.55
C HIS A 284 -5.07 -13.99 -15.81
N GLY A 285 -4.51 -12.82 -16.06
CA GLY A 285 -5.26 -11.58 -16.28
C GLY A 285 -5.32 -11.21 -17.76
N GLU A 286 -6.38 -10.53 -18.17
CA GLU A 286 -6.58 -10.01 -19.53
C GLU A 286 -7.16 -8.60 -19.45
N ILE A 287 -6.66 -7.71 -20.31
CA ILE A 287 -7.18 -6.37 -20.54
C ILE A 287 -7.46 -6.23 -22.04
N ASP A 288 -8.58 -5.60 -22.37
CA ASP A 288 -8.88 -5.18 -23.75
C ASP A 288 -7.80 -4.22 -24.27
N ARG A 289 -7.23 -4.54 -25.44
CA ARG A 289 -6.07 -3.80 -25.96
C ARG A 289 -6.42 -2.37 -26.36
N GLU A 290 -7.55 -2.17 -27.01
CA GLU A 290 -7.96 -0.86 -27.51
C GLU A 290 -8.28 0.08 -26.36
N ALA A 291 -9.01 -0.42 -25.35
CA ALA A 291 -9.31 0.31 -24.13
C ALA A 291 -8.02 0.70 -23.36
N PHE A 292 -7.03 -0.20 -23.30
CA PHE A 292 -5.75 0.11 -22.65
C PHE A 292 -4.94 1.16 -23.43
N ASP A 293 -4.86 1.04 -24.75
CA ASP A 293 -4.14 2.00 -25.59
C ASP A 293 -4.77 3.40 -25.57
N ALA A 294 -6.09 3.49 -25.35
CA ALA A 294 -6.82 4.75 -25.17
C ALA A 294 -6.56 5.44 -23.81
N LEU A 295 -5.92 4.77 -22.84
CA LEU A 295 -5.63 5.38 -21.55
C LEU A 295 -4.51 6.44 -21.65
N PRO A 296 -4.68 7.59 -20.98
CA PRO A 296 -3.55 8.45 -20.62
C PRO A 296 -2.49 7.67 -19.83
N ASP A 297 -1.22 7.99 -20.07
CA ASP A 297 -0.06 7.25 -19.54
C ASP A 297 -0.08 7.12 -18.02
N GLU A 298 -0.43 8.19 -17.30
CA GLU A 298 -0.53 8.18 -15.84
C GLU A 298 -1.59 7.21 -15.29
N ILE A 299 -2.64 6.93 -16.06
CA ILE A 299 -3.66 5.93 -15.71
C ILE A 299 -3.16 4.53 -16.10
N ALA A 300 -2.57 4.37 -17.29
CA ALA A 300 -2.00 3.10 -17.74
C ALA A 300 -0.91 2.58 -16.78
N LEU A 301 0.02 3.44 -16.33
CA LEU A 301 1.05 3.11 -15.34
C LEU A 301 0.44 2.64 -14.01
N ARG A 302 -0.65 3.27 -13.58
CA ARG A 302 -1.40 2.91 -12.36
C ARG A 302 -2.16 1.60 -12.48
N VAL A 303 -2.68 1.30 -13.67
CA VAL A 303 -3.29 0.01 -14.01
C VAL A 303 -2.21 -1.08 -13.93
N LEU A 304 -1.06 -0.89 -14.59
CA LEU A 304 0.05 -1.83 -14.55
C LEU A 304 0.59 -2.04 -13.12
N ALA A 305 0.76 -0.96 -12.35
CA ALA A 305 1.18 -1.04 -10.95
C ALA A 305 0.25 -1.90 -10.08
N ARG A 306 -1.04 -1.98 -10.41
CA ARG A 306 -2.02 -2.80 -9.68
C ARG A 306 -2.07 -4.24 -10.19
N VAL A 307 -2.06 -4.44 -11.51
CA VAL A 307 -2.21 -5.76 -12.13
C VAL A 307 -0.99 -6.64 -11.91
N LEU A 308 0.21 -6.09 -12.06
CA LEU A 308 1.45 -6.86 -11.97
C LEU A 308 1.66 -7.57 -10.62
N PRO A 309 1.54 -6.92 -9.45
CA PRO A 309 1.68 -7.65 -8.18
C PRO A 309 0.56 -8.67 -7.95
N LEU A 310 -0.66 -8.41 -8.43
CA LEU A 310 -1.80 -9.34 -8.33
C LEU A 310 -1.53 -10.64 -9.10
N VAL A 311 -1.18 -10.54 -10.39
CA VAL A 311 -0.91 -11.72 -11.24
C VAL A 311 0.48 -12.32 -10.98
N GLY A 312 1.45 -11.47 -10.64
CA GLY A 312 2.83 -11.84 -10.40
C GLY A 312 3.12 -12.39 -9.00
N GLY A 313 2.12 -12.51 -8.13
CA GLY A 313 2.26 -13.08 -6.78
C GLY A 313 3.16 -12.26 -5.86
N ARG A 314 3.20 -10.93 -6.03
CA ARG A 314 4.05 -10.03 -5.23
C ARG A 314 3.24 -9.14 -4.29
N ALA A 315 3.90 -8.66 -3.24
CA ALA A 315 3.29 -7.74 -2.29
C ALA A 315 3.34 -6.28 -2.77
N GLU A 316 4.38 -5.92 -3.51
CA GLU A 316 4.65 -4.53 -3.91
C GLU A 316 4.77 -4.39 -5.44
N PRO A 317 4.32 -3.26 -6.00
CA PRO A 317 4.47 -2.96 -7.41
C PRO A 317 5.96 -2.74 -7.79
N PRO A 318 6.32 -2.94 -9.07
CA PRO A 318 7.62 -2.53 -9.59
C PRO A 318 7.86 -1.01 -9.44
N ARG A 319 9.13 -0.60 -9.47
CA ARG A 319 9.51 0.83 -9.45
C ARG A 319 9.02 1.54 -10.71
N MET A 320 8.64 2.82 -10.57
CA MET A 320 8.08 3.67 -11.63
C MET A 320 8.87 3.60 -12.94
N MET A 321 10.18 3.82 -12.89
CA MET A 321 11.06 3.76 -14.07
C MET A 321 10.98 2.43 -14.85
N ARG A 322 10.68 1.31 -14.18
CA ARG A 322 10.48 0.02 -14.86
C ARG A 322 9.07 -0.10 -15.45
N LEU A 323 8.07 0.55 -14.85
CA LEU A 323 6.71 0.61 -15.38
C LEU A 323 6.64 1.50 -16.62
N GLU A 324 7.35 2.63 -16.64
CA GLU A 324 7.45 3.54 -17.79
C GLU A 324 8.03 2.81 -19.01
N ARG A 325 9.20 2.17 -18.84
CA ARG A 325 9.81 1.34 -19.88
C ARG A 325 8.92 0.19 -20.33
N LEU A 326 8.17 -0.41 -19.41
CA LEU A 326 7.22 -1.47 -19.76
C LEU A 326 6.06 -0.90 -20.59
N LEU A 327 5.50 0.24 -20.22
CA LEU A 327 4.40 0.88 -20.95
C LEU A 327 4.83 1.22 -22.38
N GLU A 328 6.03 1.79 -22.55
CA GLU A 328 6.63 2.04 -23.86
C GLU A 328 6.69 0.76 -24.70
N ASN A 329 7.22 -0.32 -24.11
CA ASN A 329 7.32 -1.61 -24.79
C ASN A 329 5.94 -2.17 -25.17
N LEU A 330 4.96 -2.15 -24.26
CA LEU A 330 3.62 -2.68 -24.51
C LEU A 330 2.86 -1.92 -25.61
N ARG A 331 3.13 -0.62 -25.75
CA ARG A 331 2.57 0.23 -26.80
C ARG A 331 3.24 0.00 -28.16
N SER A 332 4.52 -0.38 -28.19
CA SER A 332 5.13 -0.90 -29.41
C SER A 332 4.47 -2.24 -29.78
N ARG A 333 3.93 -2.38 -31.00
CA ARG A 333 3.06 -3.52 -31.38
C ARG A 333 3.76 -4.88 -31.20
N ASN A 334 3.00 -5.91 -30.80
CA ASN A 334 3.42 -7.31 -30.63
C ASN A 334 4.69 -7.52 -29.79
N SER A 335 4.63 -7.14 -28.52
CA SER A 335 5.72 -7.30 -27.56
C SER A 335 5.43 -8.38 -26.52
N GLU A 336 6.45 -9.16 -26.15
CA GLU A 336 6.48 -9.92 -24.91
C GLU A 336 7.43 -9.25 -23.93
N ALA A 337 7.02 -9.15 -22.66
CA ALA A 337 7.84 -8.54 -21.62
C ALA A 337 7.68 -9.27 -20.29
N THR A 338 8.68 -9.17 -19.41
CA THR A 338 8.58 -9.65 -18.04
C THR A 338 8.88 -8.55 -17.04
N LEU A 339 8.05 -8.45 -15.99
CA LEU A 339 8.28 -7.50 -14.91
C LEU A 339 7.53 -7.96 -13.66
N GLY A 340 8.15 -7.83 -12.49
CA GLY A 340 7.46 -8.09 -11.22
C GLY A 340 7.01 -9.55 -11.01
N GLY A 341 7.61 -10.50 -11.73
CA GLY A 341 7.18 -11.90 -11.70
C GLY A 341 5.95 -12.18 -12.56
N SER A 342 5.59 -11.26 -13.45
CA SER A 342 4.59 -11.43 -14.49
C SER A 342 5.23 -11.48 -15.87
N LEU A 343 4.70 -12.34 -16.74
CA LEU A 343 4.91 -12.33 -18.18
C LEU A 343 3.72 -11.61 -18.83
N MET A 344 3.98 -10.64 -19.69
CA MET A 344 2.97 -9.92 -20.44
C MET A 344 3.13 -10.24 -21.92
N ILE A 345 2.00 -10.55 -22.57
CA ILE A 345 1.94 -10.81 -24.00
C ILE A 345 0.95 -9.82 -24.59
N ALA A 346 1.46 -8.91 -25.42
CA ALA A 346 0.66 -7.93 -26.11
C ALA A 346 0.30 -8.47 -27.51
N ALA A 347 -0.97 -8.79 -27.74
CA ALA A 347 -1.48 -9.27 -29.02
C ALA A 347 -2.52 -8.30 -29.59
N ALA A 348 -2.97 -8.55 -30.83
CA ALA A 348 -4.11 -7.84 -31.38
C ALA A 348 -5.36 -8.10 -30.51
N GLY A 349 -6.05 -7.03 -30.11
CA GLY A 349 -7.28 -7.07 -29.31
C GLY A 349 -7.12 -7.33 -27.81
N ARG A 350 -5.99 -7.89 -27.34
CA ARG A 350 -5.79 -8.18 -25.91
C ARG A 350 -4.37 -7.99 -25.40
N LEU A 351 -4.28 -7.61 -24.14
CA LEU A 351 -3.08 -7.65 -23.33
C LEU A 351 -3.22 -8.70 -22.23
N SER A 352 -2.46 -9.78 -22.32
CA SER A 352 -2.52 -10.89 -21.37
C SER A 352 -1.39 -10.83 -20.34
N PHE A 353 -1.70 -11.18 -19.11
CA PHE A 353 -0.81 -11.19 -17.96
C PHE A 353 -0.78 -12.59 -17.35
N TYR A 354 0.39 -13.19 -17.29
CA TYR A 354 0.63 -14.50 -16.69
C TYR A 354 1.59 -14.36 -15.52
N ARG A 355 1.51 -15.27 -14.56
CA ARG A 355 2.62 -15.48 -13.63
C ARG A 355 3.81 -16.04 -14.42
N GLU A 356 4.98 -15.44 -14.29
CA GLU A 356 6.20 -15.87 -14.99
C GLU A 356 6.54 -17.34 -14.64
N PRO A 357 6.40 -18.28 -15.59
CA PRO A 357 6.73 -19.68 -15.34
C PRO A 357 8.23 -19.86 -15.05
N GLY A 358 8.60 -20.80 -14.19
CA GLY A 358 10.01 -21.13 -13.89
C GLY A 358 10.75 -20.18 -12.96
N ARG A 359 10.24 -18.97 -12.68
CA ARG A 359 10.77 -18.08 -11.61
C ARG A 359 10.00 -18.15 -10.30
N MET A 360 8.98 -19.00 -10.23
CA MET A 360 8.31 -19.35 -8.98
C MET A 360 9.24 -20.21 -8.13
N LYS A 361 9.61 -19.69 -6.96
CA LYS A 361 10.27 -20.45 -5.89
C LYS A 361 9.45 -20.32 -4.59
N PRO A 362 8.16 -20.69 -4.58
CA PRO A 362 7.44 -20.75 -3.32
C PRO A 362 8.12 -21.80 -2.44
N GLU A 363 8.30 -21.47 -1.16
CA GLU A 363 8.72 -22.48 -0.19
C GLU A 363 7.71 -23.63 -0.20
N PRO A 364 8.16 -24.90 -0.09
CA PRO A 364 7.25 -26.03 -0.01
C PRO A 364 6.23 -25.82 1.12
N LEU A 365 4.96 -25.80 0.75
CA LEU A 365 3.88 -25.63 1.71
C LEU A 365 3.32 -27.00 2.09
N PHE A 366 3.37 -27.31 3.38
CA PHE A 366 2.67 -28.45 3.96
C PHE A 366 1.32 -27.96 4.46
N LEU A 367 0.26 -28.67 4.09
CA LEU A 367 -1.10 -28.30 4.49
C LEU A 367 -1.41 -28.90 5.86
N GLU A 368 -2.12 -28.13 6.67
CA GLU A 368 -2.79 -28.63 7.86
C GLU A 368 -4.28 -28.89 7.55
N PRO A 369 -4.90 -29.90 8.18
CA PRO A 369 -6.32 -30.18 7.97
C PRO A 369 -7.21 -28.99 8.34
N ARG A 370 -8.10 -28.63 7.42
CA ARG A 370 -9.12 -27.57 7.51
C ARG A 370 -8.56 -26.16 7.67
N VAL A 371 -7.27 -25.96 7.46
CA VAL A 371 -6.63 -24.65 7.45
C VAL A 371 -6.44 -24.20 6.00
N ALA A 372 -6.94 -23.00 5.68
CA ALA A 372 -6.69 -22.37 4.39
C ALA A 372 -5.44 -21.50 4.46
N VAL A 373 -4.49 -21.73 3.56
CA VAL A 373 -3.22 -21.01 3.50
C VAL A 373 -3.10 -20.26 2.18
N LEU A 374 -2.60 -19.02 2.25
CA LEU A 374 -2.35 -18.19 1.07
C LEU A 374 -1.07 -18.63 0.36
N TRP A 375 -1.20 -19.26 -0.80
CA TRP A 375 -0.10 -19.74 -1.63
C TRP A 375 0.23 -18.77 -2.78
N ASP A 376 1.51 -18.39 -2.88
CA ASP A 376 2.07 -17.42 -3.87
C ASP A 376 1.24 -16.12 -3.97
N ARG A 377 0.51 -15.76 -2.90
CA ARG A 377 -0.43 -14.62 -2.82
C ARG A 377 -1.63 -14.64 -3.78
N ARG A 378 -1.81 -15.71 -4.55
CA ARG A 378 -2.85 -15.81 -5.59
C ARG A 378 -3.95 -16.81 -5.27
N PHE A 379 -3.63 -17.86 -4.51
CA PHE A 379 -4.56 -18.93 -4.20
C PHE A 379 -4.68 -19.16 -2.69
N LEU A 380 -5.89 -19.35 -2.19
CA LEU A 380 -6.15 -19.95 -0.89
C LEU A 380 -6.27 -21.46 -1.09
N VAL A 381 -5.30 -22.20 -0.53
CA VAL A 381 -5.22 -23.67 -0.64
C VAL A 381 -5.60 -24.29 0.70
N SER A 382 -6.44 -25.32 0.68
CA SER A 382 -6.86 -26.01 1.90
C SER A 382 -7.04 -27.51 1.67
N ALA A 383 -6.86 -28.28 2.75
CA ALA A 383 -7.04 -29.71 2.80
C ALA A 383 -8.14 -30.07 3.82
N PRO A 384 -9.26 -30.71 3.48
CA PRO A 384 -10.36 -30.98 4.40
C PRO A 384 -10.10 -32.15 5.37
N THR A 385 -9.13 -33.03 5.06
CA THR A 385 -8.80 -34.23 5.86
C THR A 385 -7.29 -34.41 6.02
N ALA A 386 -6.87 -35.18 7.03
CA ALA A 386 -5.45 -35.48 7.29
C ALA A 386 -4.77 -36.27 6.16
N ALA A 387 -5.47 -37.21 5.52
CA ALA A 387 -4.93 -37.94 4.36
C ALA A 387 -4.58 -37.00 3.18
N ALA A 388 -5.29 -35.88 3.04
CA ALA A 388 -5.02 -34.86 2.03
C ALA A 388 -3.73 -34.06 2.30
N CYS A 389 -3.18 -34.17 3.51
CA CYS A 389 -1.99 -33.46 3.96
C CYS A 389 -0.70 -34.26 3.67
N GLU A 390 -0.82 -35.49 3.14
CA GLU A 390 0.33 -36.33 2.75
C GLU A 390 0.95 -35.87 1.42
N GLY A 391 1.54 -34.68 1.42
CA GLY A 391 2.24 -34.11 0.27
C GLY A 391 2.63 -32.66 0.48
N GLN A 392 3.37 -32.11 -0.49
CA GLN A 392 3.78 -30.72 -0.53
C GLN A 392 3.05 -29.99 -1.65
N VAL A 393 2.56 -28.79 -1.35
CA VAL A 393 2.01 -27.88 -2.36
C VAL A 393 3.16 -27.12 -3.01
N ARG A 394 3.34 -27.35 -4.32
CA ARG A 394 4.31 -26.66 -5.17
C ARG A 394 3.67 -26.34 -6.53
N PRO A 395 4.31 -25.51 -7.38
CA PRO A 395 3.75 -25.22 -8.69
C PRO A 395 3.57 -26.51 -9.50
N LEU A 396 2.52 -26.56 -10.34
CA LEU A 396 2.30 -27.68 -11.25
C LEU A 396 3.53 -27.91 -12.14
N GLY A 397 4.06 -26.84 -12.74
CA GLY A 397 5.26 -26.92 -13.57
C GLY A 397 5.16 -27.90 -14.74
N GLU A 398 6.27 -28.07 -15.45
CA GLU A 398 6.33 -28.93 -16.64
C GLU A 398 6.06 -30.42 -16.35
N PRO A 399 6.61 -31.01 -15.26
CA PRO A 399 6.32 -32.40 -14.93
C PRO A 399 4.83 -32.63 -14.65
N GLY A 400 4.19 -31.70 -13.93
CA GLY A 400 2.79 -31.83 -13.54
C GLY A 400 1.86 -31.63 -14.72
N TRP A 401 2.18 -30.67 -15.59
CA TRP A 401 1.44 -30.46 -16.83
C TRP A 401 1.47 -31.69 -17.74
N THR A 402 2.63 -32.33 -17.86
CA THR A 402 2.80 -33.55 -18.67
C THR A 402 2.01 -34.73 -18.08
N ALA A 403 2.10 -34.93 -16.76
CA ALA A 403 1.32 -35.97 -16.06
C ALA A 403 -0.19 -35.75 -16.23
N TRP A 404 -0.67 -34.53 -15.97
CA TRP A 404 -2.08 -34.17 -16.12
C TRP A 404 -2.59 -34.36 -17.55
N ARG A 405 -1.83 -33.96 -18.58
CA ARG A 405 -2.24 -34.16 -19.99
C ARG A 405 -2.41 -35.63 -20.35
N LYS A 406 -1.58 -36.51 -19.79
CA LYS A 406 -1.65 -37.96 -20.02
C LYS A 406 -2.91 -38.55 -19.37
N GLU A 407 -3.14 -38.24 -18.09
CA GLU A 407 -4.32 -38.71 -17.35
C GLU A 407 -5.62 -38.14 -17.92
N ARG A 408 -5.66 -36.86 -18.29
CA ARG A 408 -6.82 -36.22 -18.91
C ARG A 408 -7.28 -36.95 -20.18
N LYS A 409 -6.33 -37.35 -21.04
CA LYS A 409 -6.64 -38.14 -22.25
C LYS A 409 -7.23 -39.51 -21.91
N GLN A 410 -6.72 -40.16 -20.86
CA GLN A 410 -7.23 -41.46 -20.39
C GLN A 410 -8.64 -41.35 -19.81
N LEU A 411 -8.99 -40.20 -19.22
CA LEU A 411 -10.29 -39.91 -18.63
C LEU A 411 -11.31 -39.32 -19.63
N GLY A 412 -10.96 -39.18 -20.92
CA GLY A 412 -11.89 -38.67 -21.95
C GLY A 412 -12.29 -37.20 -21.81
N LEU A 413 -11.56 -36.40 -21.03
CA LEU A 413 -11.92 -34.99 -20.74
C LEU A 413 -11.49 -34.05 -21.87
N SER A 414 -12.40 -33.15 -22.30
CA SER A 414 -12.18 -32.20 -23.42
C SER A 414 -11.66 -30.80 -23.00
N ALA A 415 -11.50 -30.52 -21.71
CA ALA A 415 -11.17 -29.18 -21.20
C ALA A 415 -9.77 -28.65 -21.59
N GLU A 416 -9.69 -27.66 -22.49
CA GLU A 416 -8.45 -26.94 -22.79
C GLU A 416 -8.08 -25.97 -21.66
N ALA A 417 -6.83 -26.05 -21.18
CA ALA A 417 -6.28 -25.12 -20.21
C ALA A 417 -5.15 -24.33 -20.85
N ASN A 418 -5.08 -23.02 -20.58
CA ASN A 418 -3.95 -22.21 -21.00
C ASN A 418 -2.68 -22.73 -20.30
N ARG A 419 -1.75 -23.30 -21.07
CA ARG A 419 -0.54 -23.93 -20.56
C ARG A 419 0.27 -22.99 -19.67
N LEU A 420 0.50 -21.74 -20.11
CA LEU A 420 1.32 -20.78 -19.36
C LEU A 420 0.70 -20.49 -17.98
N ALA A 421 -0.62 -20.33 -17.92
CA ALA A 421 -1.34 -20.13 -16.66
C ALA A 421 -1.31 -21.39 -15.78
N ALA A 422 -1.57 -22.57 -16.36
CA ALA A 422 -1.61 -23.85 -15.65
C ALA A 422 -0.29 -24.21 -14.96
N LEU A 423 0.86 -23.96 -15.62
CA LEU A 423 2.18 -24.22 -15.04
C LEU A 423 2.39 -23.51 -13.69
N ALA A 424 1.68 -22.40 -13.47
CA ALA A 424 1.75 -21.56 -12.29
C ALA A 424 0.67 -21.78 -11.24
N THR A 425 -0.19 -22.79 -11.40
CA THR A 425 -1.20 -23.13 -10.39
C THR A 425 -0.63 -24.04 -9.30
N PRO A 426 -1.17 -24.00 -8.06
CA PRO A 426 -0.77 -24.93 -7.01
C PRO A 426 -1.18 -26.35 -7.38
N ALA A 427 -0.29 -27.29 -7.08
CA ALA A 427 -0.51 -28.71 -7.19
C ALA A 427 0.04 -29.44 -5.95
N LEU A 428 -0.59 -30.55 -5.57
CA LEU A 428 -0.15 -31.41 -4.48
C LEU A 428 0.77 -32.50 -5.03
N TRP A 429 1.92 -32.67 -4.38
CA TRP A 429 2.95 -33.62 -4.80
C TRP A 429 3.39 -34.52 -3.66
N ARG A 430 3.73 -35.76 -4.00
CA ARG A 430 4.49 -36.67 -3.14
C ARG A 430 5.77 -37.04 -3.85
N VAL A 431 6.88 -36.46 -3.39
CA VAL A 431 8.17 -36.52 -4.10
C VAL A 431 7.95 -36.01 -5.54
N ASP A 432 8.06 -36.87 -6.55
CA ASP A 432 7.87 -36.54 -7.97
C ASP A 432 6.55 -37.02 -8.57
N LYS A 433 5.66 -37.60 -7.74
CA LYS A 433 4.32 -38.00 -8.17
C LYS A 433 3.34 -36.85 -7.95
N LEU A 434 2.67 -36.43 -9.03
CA LEU A 434 1.53 -35.51 -8.96
C LEU A 434 0.36 -36.24 -8.28
N LEU A 435 -0.15 -35.69 -7.19
CA LEU A 435 -1.31 -36.23 -6.47
C LEU A 435 -2.61 -35.49 -6.83
N ALA A 436 -2.55 -34.17 -6.94
CA ALA A 436 -3.72 -33.35 -7.29
C ALA A 436 -3.31 -32.04 -7.97
N ALA A 437 -4.15 -31.55 -8.88
CA ALA A 437 -3.97 -30.26 -9.56
C ALA A 437 -5.27 -29.41 -9.47
N PRO A 438 -5.67 -29.00 -8.26
CA PRO A 438 -7.05 -28.58 -7.94
C PRO A 438 -7.63 -27.44 -8.79
N VAL A 439 -6.78 -26.60 -9.39
CA VAL A 439 -7.23 -25.46 -10.20
C VAL A 439 -7.58 -25.84 -11.64
N ILE A 440 -6.80 -26.72 -12.27
CA ILE A 440 -7.00 -27.13 -13.69
C ILE A 440 -7.94 -28.32 -13.84
N SER A 441 -8.24 -28.98 -12.72
CA SER A 441 -8.93 -30.25 -12.63
C SER A 441 -10.44 -30.12 -12.43
N GLY A 442 -10.94 -28.95 -11.99
CA GLY A 442 -12.34 -28.77 -11.58
C GLY A 442 -12.76 -29.71 -10.44
N GLU A 443 -14.03 -29.69 -10.05
CA GLU A 443 -14.61 -30.62 -9.06
C GLU A 443 -14.69 -32.08 -9.58
N GLY A 444 -14.23 -32.36 -10.81
CA GLY A 444 -14.37 -33.66 -11.49
C GLY A 444 -13.08 -34.48 -11.68
N TYR A 445 -11.90 -33.99 -11.26
CA TYR A 445 -10.66 -34.79 -11.33
C TYR A 445 -10.51 -35.68 -10.10
N ALA A 446 -11.33 -36.73 -10.03
CA ALA A 446 -11.12 -37.82 -9.09
C ALA A 446 -10.03 -38.75 -9.63
N SER A 447 -8.77 -38.33 -9.48
CA SER A 447 -7.62 -39.24 -9.46
C SER A 447 -7.15 -39.33 -8.00
N ALA A 448 -7.70 -40.32 -7.30
CA ALA A 448 -7.30 -40.87 -6.00
C ALA A 448 -7.23 -40.01 -4.71
N VAL A 449 -7.21 -38.67 -4.72
CA VAL A 449 -7.28 -37.85 -3.47
C VAL A 449 -8.22 -36.65 -3.63
N PRO A 450 -9.53 -36.80 -3.32
CA PRO A 450 -10.58 -35.81 -3.66
C PRO A 450 -10.62 -34.52 -2.81
N SER A 451 -9.60 -34.22 -2.01
CA SER A 451 -9.78 -33.35 -0.85
C SER A 451 -9.17 -31.96 -1.00
N VAL A 452 -7.99 -31.79 -1.61
CA VAL A 452 -7.35 -30.46 -1.64
C VAL A 452 -8.10 -29.49 -2.57
N THR A 453 -8.43 -28.30 -2.07
CA THR A 453 -9.05 -27.22 -2.84
C THR A 453 -8.10 -26.04 -3.01
N ALA A 454 -8.24 -25.31 -4.11
CA ALA A 454 -7.51 -24.07 -4.35
C ALA A 454 -8.44 -23.04 -4.99
N LYS A 455 -8.72 -21.94 -4.27
CA LYS A 455 -9.57 -20.84 -4.72
C LYS A 455 -8.74 -19.58 -4.93
N LEU A 456 -9.14 -18.69 -5.84
CA LEU A 456 -8.47 -17.41 -5.96
C LEU A 456 -8.59 -16.61 -4.65
N ALA A 457 -7.50 -15.96 -4.25
CA ALA A 457 -7.51 -15.05 -3.13
C ALA A 457 -8.40 -13.83 -3.44
N PRO A 458 -9.07 -13.22 -2.45
CA PRO A 458 -10.05 -12.15 -2.67
C PRO A 458 -9.61 -11.01 -3.61
N PRO A 459 -8.35 -10.51 -3.54
CA PRO A 459 -7.90 -9.44 -4.43
C PRO A 459 -7.92 -9.78 -5.94
N LEU A 460 -7.73 -11.05 -6.29
CA LEU A 460 -7.86 -11.55 -7.67
C LEU A 460 -9.29 -12.01 -7.96
N ALA A 461 -9.94 -12.64 -6.98
CA ALA A 461 -11.29 -13.19 -7.14
C ALA A 461 -12.33 -12.13 -7.55
N ARG A 462 -12.14 -10.86 -7.17
CA ARG A 462 -13.02 -9.75 -7.60
C ARG A 462 -13.08 -9.55 -9.11
N PHE A 463 -12.07 -10.01 -9.84
CA PHE A 463 -11.97 -9.88 -11.30
C PHE A 463 -12.29 -11.18 -12.04
N LEU A 464 -12.75 -12.22 -11.32
CA LEU A 464 -13.14 -13.48 -11.95
C LEU A 464 -14.19 -13.23 -13.02
N THR A 465 -13.86 -13.57 -14.26
CA THR A 465 -14.89 -13.75 -15.28
C THR A 465 -15.81 -14.86 -14.82
N ARG A 466 -17.10 -14.60 -14.63
CA ARG A 466 -18.08 -15.67 -14.84
C ARG A 466 -17.78 -16.20 -16.24
N LEU A 467 -17.50 -17.50 -16.36
CA LEU A 467 -17.30 -18.14 -17.66
C LEU A 467 -18.43 -17.64 -18.57
N PRO A 468 -18.16 -17.11 -19.77
CA PRO A 468 -19.23 -16.89 -20.72
C PRO A 468 -19.93 -18.23 -20.89
N ASN A 469 -21.21 -18.31 -20.55
CA ASN A 469 -22.04 -19.40 -21.03
C ASN A 469 -21.94 -19.34 -22.56
N THR A 470 -21.16 -20.23 -23.17
CA THR A 470 -21.29 -20.51 -24.60
C THR A 470 -22.54 -21.35 -24.80
N THR A 471 -23.68 -20.77 -24.44
CA THR A 471 -25.03 -21.15 -24.85
C THR A 471 -25.93 -19.93 -24.69
N SER A 472 -26.48 -19.53 -25.84
CA SER A 472 -27.67 -18.70 -26.04
C SER A 472 -27.50 -17.18 -26.16
N SER A 473 -27.67 -16.75 -27.41
CA SER A 473 -28.63 -15.76 -27.91
C SER A 473 -29.31 -14.79 -26.92
N ALA A 474 -29.39 -13.54 -27.40
CA ALA A 474 -30.50 -12.59 -27.29
C ALA A 474 -31.21 -12.38 -25.93
N LEU A 475 -31.20 -11.10 -25.53
CA LEU A 475 -32.20 -10.36 -24.72
C LEU A 475 -32.26 -10.60 -23.20
N GLY A 476 -32.35 -9.50 -22.45
CA GLY A 476 -33.22 -9.43 -21.26
C GLY A 476 -32.58 -9.06 -19.91
N LYS A 477 -32.65 -7.76 -19.61
CA LYS A 477 -32.82 -7.05 -18.32
C LYS A 477 -32.65 -7.74 -16.95
N ASP A 478 -32.04 -6.95 -16.05
CA ASP A 478 -32.29 -6.76 -14.62
C ASP A 478 -32.17 -7.95 -13.65
N THR A 479 -31.20 -7.88 -12.73
CA THR A 479 -31.38 -7.80 -11.25
C THR A 479 -30.00 -8.00 -10.56
N PRO A 480 -29.65 -7.23 -9.49
CA PRO A 480 -28.30 -7.17 -8.93
C PRO A 480 -28.03 -8.29 -7.91
N ILE A 481 -26.76 -8.66 -7.71
CA ILE A 481 -26.36 -9.58 -6.63
C ILE A 481 -25.36 -8.89 -5.69
N PRO A 482 -25.52 -9.02 -4.35
CA PRO A 482 -24.85 -8.22 -3.34
C PRO A 482 -23.48 -8.80 -2.96
N TYR A 483 -22.60 -7.91 -2.48
CA TYR A 483 -21.31 -8.26 -1.91
C TYR A 483 -21.45 -8.90 -0.51
N LEU A 484 -20.81 -10.05 -0.32
CA LEU A 484 -20.13 -10.46 0.92
C LEU A 484 -18.77 -11.05 0.57
#